data_AF-A0A259RL06-F1
#
_entry.id   AF-A0A259RL06-F1
#
_cell.length_a   1.000
_cell.length_b   1.000
_cell.length_c   1.000
_cell.angle_alpha   90.00
_cell.angle_beta   90.00
_cell.angle_gamma   90.00
#
_symmetry.space_group_name_H-M   'P 1'
#
loop_
_entity.id
_entity.type
_entity.pdbx_description
1 polymer ?
#
loop_
_entity_poly.entity_id
_entity_poly.type
_entity_poly.pdbx_seq_one_letter_code
_entity_poly.pdbx_strand_id
1 'polypeptide(L)'
;WRQSGQTDLVIGTPVRGRPTVDLERVMGFFVNALPLRIRPDPRQSFASLVRQVREVMLSSYAAPDVPFEQLLRLVSPPRDDSRTPIYQAFFSYQDVRQRNTHWGTLEQENLKVYQPAAAEDVRLWFLNTPNGVMGGLTYNTDVFEAPRVAAWMAQYSQLLVDAMAHPETALAVASPRAPAAAAPAADRLQTETERQLAALWAELLATPHIEPDDNFFDLGGHSLLVMQAVSRMEKLTGKRLGPRHYVFDSLRQIALEYDKTIQAAPSGKKSLFQRLFGKETSSSTHSAN
;
A
#
# COMPACT_ATOMS: atom_id res chain seq x y z
N TRP A 1 -10.62 6.36 -18.34
CA TRP A 1 -10.70 5.95 -19.76
C TRP A 1 -10.12 4.56 -20.03
N ARG A 2 -8.90 4.22 -19.63
CA ARG A 2 -8.32 2.91 -20.04
C ARG A 2 -9.09 1.69 -19.54
N GLN A 3 -9.58 1.74 -18.30
CA GLN A 3 -10.38 0.65 -17.71
C GLN A 3 -11.85 0.70 -18.13
N SER A 4 -12.39 1.90 -18.36
CA SER A 4 -13.84 2.12 -18.60
C SER A 4 -14.22 2.41 -20.06
N GLY A 5 -13.24 2.66 -20.94
CA GLY A 5 -13.45 3.21 -22.29
C GLY A 5 -13.91 4.68 -22.34
N GLN A 6 -14.29 5.28 -21.20
CA GLN A 6 -14.92 6.60 -21.17
C GLN A 6 -13.90 7.75 -21.25
N THR A 7 -14.18 8.74 -22.10
CA THR A 7 -13.38 9.96 -22.29
C THR A 7 -14.00 11.19 -21.60
N ASP A 8 -15.02 10.99 -20.77
CA ASP A 8 -15.64 12.03 -19.95
C ASP A 8 -15.77 11.45 -18.53
N LEU A 9 -14.96 11.98 -17.62
CA LEU A 9 -14.77 11.41 -16.29
C LEU A 9 -15.09 12.48 -15.25
N VAL A 10 -15.74 12.09 -14.16
CA VAL A 10 -15.94 12.96 -12.99
C VAL A 10 -15.26 12.31 -11.79
N ILE A 11 -14.29 13.02 -11.22
CA ILE A 11 -13.49 12.56 -10.07
C ILE A 11 -13.74 13.51 -8.90
N GLY A 12 -14.15 12.97 -7.76
CA GLY A 12 -14.25 13.76 -6.53
C GLY A 12 -12.87 14.00 -5.91
N THR A 13 -12.62 15.22 -5.42
CA THR A 13 -11.43 15.55 -4.63
C THR A 13 -11.82 16.32 -3.36
N PRO A 14 -11.14 16.13 -2.22
CA PRO A 14 -11.42 16.93 -1.04
C PRO A 14 -10.83 18.34 -1.20
N VAL A 15 -11.63 19.35 -0.86
CA VAL A 15 -11.16 20.73 -0.70
C VAL A 15 -11.25 21.16 0.77
N ARG A 16 -10.28 21.97 1.19
CA ARG A 16 -10.18 22.51 2.54
C ARG A 16 -11.27 23.57 2.68
N GLY A 17 -12.47 23.21 3.16
CA GLY A 17 -13.60 24.12 3.35
C GLY A 17 -13.41 25.08 4.54
N ARG A 18 -12.22 25.68 4.64
CA ARG A 18 -11.84 26.68 5.63
C ARG A 18 -11.41 27.95 4.88
N PRO A 19 -12.36 28.74 4.37
CA PRO A 19 -12.05 29.91 3.54
C PRO A 19 -11.45 31.07 4.36
N THR A 20 -11.67 31.10 5.67
CA THR A 20 -11.17 32.14 6.57
C THR A 20 -10.11 31.62 7.53
N VAL A 21 -9.15 32.49 7.87
CA VAL A 21 -8.04 32.18 8.79
C VAL A 21 -8.55 31.80 10.19
N ASP A 22 -9.67 32.38 10.62
CA ASP A 22 -10.30 32.09 11.92
C ASP A 22 -10.73 30.61 12.06
N LEU A 23 -11.07 29.97 10.93
CA LEU A 23 -11.46 28.56 10.90
C LEU A 23 -10.26 27.60 10.88
N GLU A 24 -9.03 28.08 10.74
CA GLU A 24 -7.83 27.22 10.69
C GLU A 24 -7.59 26.47 12.00
N ARG A 25 -7.98 27.06 13.13
CA ARG A 25 -7.76 26.48 14.47
C ARG A 25 -8.98 25.79 15.06
N VAL A 26 -10.11 25.81 14.37
CA VAL A 26 -11.36 25.20 14.83
C VAL A 26 -11.33 23.69 14.57
N MET A 27 -11.66 22.90 15.58
CA MET A 27 -11.91 21.47 15.44
C MET A 27 -13.32 21.26 14.88
N GLY A 28 -13.44 20.52 13.78
CA GLY A 28 -14.73 20.27 13.11
C GLY A 28 -14.56 19.67 11.72
N PHE A 29 -15.67 19.20 11.13
CA PHE A 29 -15.70 18.62 9.80
C PHE A 29 -15.95 19.71 8.76
N PHE A 30 -14.89 20.12 8.06
CA PHE A 30 -14.91 21.20 7.06
C PHE A 30 -14.52 20.71 5.66
N VAL A 31 -14.39 19.39 5.46
CA VAL A 31 -13.99 18.86 4.16
C VAL A 31 -15.21 18.86 3.24
N ASN A 32 -15.11 19.57 2.12
CA ASN A 32 -16.11 19.52 1.06
C ASN A 32 -15.57 18.67 -0.09
N ALA A 33 -16.46 17.97 -0.81
CA ALA A 33 -16.10 17.22 -1.99
C ALA A 33 -16.33 18.08 -3.24
N LEU A 34 -15.28 18.22 -4.06
CA LEU A 34 -15.32 18.97 -5.31
C LEU A 34 -15.26 17.99 -6.49
N PRO A 35 -16.34 17.86 -7.28
CA PRO A 35 -16.32 17.05 -8.49
C PRO A 35 -15.56 17.75 -9.61
N LEU A 36 -14.55 17.09 -10.16
CA LEU A 36 -13.75 17.58 -11.28
C LEU A 36 -14.12 16.78 -12.53
N ARG A 37 -14.67 17.47 -13.53
CA ARG A 37 -14.93 16.86 -14.84
C ARG A 37 -13.68 16.97 -15.72
N ILE A 38 -13.12 15.84 -16.10
CA ILE A 38 -11.90 15.73 -16.90
C ILE A 38 -12.24 14.97 -18.18
N ARG A 39 -11.81 15.52 -19.33
CA ARG A 39 -12.00 14.91 -20.64
C ARG A 39 -10.64 14.61 -21.29
N PRO A 40 -10.05 13.43 -21.02
CA PRO A 40 -8.76 13.07 -21.61
C PRO A 40 -8.92 12.78 -23.12
N ASP A 41 -8.10 13.43 -23.96
CA ASP A 41 -7.93 13.06 -25.38
C ASP A 41 -6.80 12.01 -25.49
N PRO A 42 -7.06 10.80 -26.01
CA PRO A 42 -6.02 9.78 -26.19
C PRO A 42 -4.81 10.24 -27.02
N ARG A 43 -4.96 11.26 -27.86
CA ARG A 43 -3.88 11.78 -28.72
C ARG A 43 -3.01 12.82 -28.02
N GLN A 44 -3.46 13.39 -26.91
CA GLN A 44 -2.68 14.40 -26.18
C GLN A 44 -1.52 13.75 -25.41
N SER A 45 -0.50 14.53 -25.06
CA SER A 45 0.60 14.06 -24.21
C SER A 45 0.21 14.03 -22.73
N PHE A 46 0.94 13.28 -21.91
CA PHE A 46 0.76 13.29 -20.46
C PHE A 46 0.97 14.70 -19.87
N ALA A 47 2.00 15.42 -20.33
CA ALA A 47 2.25 16.81 -19.94
C ALA A 47 1.05 17.73 -20.26
N SER A 48 0.40 17.50 -21.41
CA SER A 48 -0.80 18.26 -21.80
C SER A 48 -2.01 17.94 -20.92
N LEU A 49 -2.20 16.68 -20.54
CA LEU A 49 -3.24 16.28 -19.58
C LEU A 49 -3.02 16.94 -18.21
N VAL A 50 -1.78 16.96 -17.70
CA VAL A 50 -1.47 17.61 -16.42
C VAL A 50 -1.80 19.10 -16.45
N ARG A 51 -1.48 19.79 -17.56
CA ARG A 51 -1.85 21.21 -17.75
C ARG A 51 -3.38 21.40 -17.77
N GLN A 52 -4.10 20.55 -18.51
CA GLN A 52 -5.57 20.57 -18.55
C GLN A 52 -6.17 20.37 -17.15
N VAL A 53 -5.69 19.38 -16.39
CA VAL A 53 -6.17 19.13 -15.03
C VAL A 53 -5.86 20.30 -14.10
N ARG A 54 -4.69 20.94 -14.24
CA ARG A 54 -4.35 22.15 -13.48
C ARG A 54 -5.31 23.30 -13.79
N GLU A 55 -5.65 23.53 -15.05
CA GLU A 55 -6.61 24.57 -15.46
C GLU A 55 -8.02 24.30 -14.91
N VAL A 56 -8.48 23.05 -15.00
CA VAL A 56 -9.76 22.61 -14.41
C VAL A 56 -9.76 22.81 -12.90
N MET A 57 -8.68 22.44 -12.21
CA MET A 57 -8.55 22.66 -10.77
C MET A 57 -8.60 24.15 -10.44
N LEU A 58 -7.75 24.98 -11.05
CA LEU A 58 -7.68 26.42 -10.75
C LEU A 58 -9.01 27.14 -11.03
N SER A 59 -9.69 26.79 -12.12
CA SER A 59 -11.02 27.34 -12.43
C SER A 59 -12.08 26.88 -11.42
N SER A 60 -12.00 25.64 -10.94
CA SER A 60 -12.92 25.13 -9.91
C SER A 60 -12.66 25.74 -8.53
N TYR A 61 -11.41 26.11 -8.21
CA TYR A 61 -11.05 26.85 -6.98
C TYR A 61 -11.55 28.29 -6.97
N ALA A 62 -12.06 28.84 -8.08
CA ALA A 62 -12.70 30.15 -8.10
C ALA A 62 -14.08 30.17 -7.40
N ALA A 63 -14.65 29.00 -7.07
CA ALA A 63 -15.92 28.86 -6.37
C ALA A 63 -15.85 27.79 -5.25
N PRO A 64 -14.96 27.92 -4.25
CA PRO A 64 -14.72 26.89 -3.23
C PRO A 64 -15.89 26.74 -2.25
N ASP A 65 -16.76 27.76 -2.18
CA ASP A 65 -17.80 27.90 -1.17
C ASP A 65 -19.14 27.27 -1.58
N VAL A 66 -19.25 26.70 -2.78
CA VAL A 66 -20.49 26.01 -3.18
C VAL A 66 -20.53 24.65 -2.47
N PRO A 67 -21.47 24.45 -1.52
CA PRO A 67 -21.60 23.16 -0.85
C PRO A 67 -21.96 22.08 -1.87
N PHE A 68 -21.43 20.88 -1.70
CA PHE A 68 -21.75 19.76 -2.59
C PHE A 68 -23.26 19.52 -2.75
N GLU A 69 -24.05 19.74 -1.69
CA GLU A 69 -25.51 19.65 -1.77
C GLU A 69 -26.15 20.68 -2.70
N GLN A 70 -25.59 21.89 -2.79
CA GLN A 70 -26.09 22.89 -3.74
C GLN A 70 -25.76 22.49 -5.18
N LEU A 71 -24.58 21.90 -5.42
CA LEU A 71 -24.23 21.32 -6.72
C LEU A 71 -25.20 20.20 -7.10
N LEU A 72 -25.53 19.31 -6.17
CA LEU A 72 -26.53 18.25 -6.40
C LEU A 72 -27.90 18.82 -6.80
N ARG A 73 -28.36 19.88 -6.13
CA ARG A 73 -29.63 20.53 -6.46
C ARG A 73 -29.61 21.16 -7.86
N LEU A 74 -28.52 21.82 -8.24
CA LEU A 74 -28.40 22.47 -9.55
C LEU A 74 -28.26 21.47 -10.69
N VAL A 75 -27.45 20.42 -10.50
CA VAL A 75 -27.23 19.38 -11.51
C VAL A 75 -28.43 18.43 -11.60
N SER A 76 -29.13 18.20 -10.47
CA SER A 76 -30.27 17.28 -10.36
C SER A 76 -30.07 15.94 -11.10
N PRO A 77 -29.00 15.18 -10.79
CA PRO A 77 -28.76 13.89 -11.42
C PRO A 77 -29.88 12.90 -11.09
N PRO A 78 -30.15 11.91 -11.96
CA PRO A 78 -31.08 10.82 -11.65
C PRO A 78 -30.68 10.16 -10.32
N ARG A 79 -31.66 9.94 -9.44
CA ARG A 79 -31.42 9.22 -8.18
C ARG A 79 -31.12 7.76 -8.49
N ASP A 80 -30.00 7.29 -7.98
CA ASP A 80 -29.60 5.90 -7.94
C ASP A 80 -28.91 5.65 -6.60
N ASP A 81 -29.57 4.93 -5.70
CA ASP A 81 -29.07 4.68 -4.34
C ASP A 81 -27.91 3.68 -4.33
N SER A 82 -27.62 3.03 -5.46
CA SER A 82 -26.49 2.11 -5.59
C SER A 82 -25.15 2.81 -5.84
N ARG A 83 -25.13 4.13 -6.03
CA ARG A 83 -23.92 4.88 -6.36
C ARG A 83 -23.94 6.32 -5.87
N THR A 84 -22.76 6.90 -5.75
CA THR A 84 -22.63 8.34 -5.46
C THR A 84 -23.09 9.18 -6.66
N PRO A 85 -23.81 10.31 -6.45
CA PRO A 85 -24.67 10.87 -7.51
C PRO A 85 -23.94 11.66 -8.62
N ILE A 86 -22.69 12.09 -8.38
CA ILE A 86 -21.94 12.94 -9.33
C ILE A 86 -20.59 12.33 -9.74
N TYR A 87 -19.90 11.65 -8.82
CA TYR A 87 -18.62 10.97 -9.07
C TYR A 87 -18.69 9.57 -8.49
N GLN A 88 -17.95 8.60 -9.04
CA GLN A 88 -17.81 7.25 -8.48
C GLN A 88 -16.36 6.93 -8.11
N ALA A 89 -15.42 7.74 -8.60
CA ALA A 89 -14.02 7.70 -8.23
C ALA A 89 -13.66 8.91 -7.37
N PHE A 90 -12.88 8.67 -6.31
CA PHE A 90 -12.40 9.72 -5.42
C PHE A 90 -10.88 9.75 -5.39
N PHE A 91 -10.28 10.93 -5.47
CA PHE A 91 -8.85 11.14 -5.36
C PHE A 91 -8.54 12.03 -4.16
N SER A 92 -7.59 11.64 -3.33
CA SER A 92 -7.14 12.48 -2.22
C SER A 92 -5.62 12.52 -2.10
N TYR A 93 -5.10 13.69 -1.79
CA TYR A 93 -3.69 13.92 -1.51
C TYR A 93 -3.58 14.76 -0.24
N GLN A 94 -2.78 14.31 0.72
CA GLN A 94 -2.53 15.04 1.96
C GLN A 94 -1.04 15.18 2.20
N ASP A 95 -0.60 16.39 2.54
CA ASP A 95 0.76 16.63 2.99
C ASP A 95 0.82 16.50 4.52
N VAL A 96 1.60 15.54 5.00
CA VAL A 96 1.77 15.26 6.43
C VAL A 96 3.23 15.36 6.88
N ARG A 97 4.10 15.95 6.06
CA ARG A 97 5.55 16.08 6.36
C ARG A 97 5.85 16.83 7.64
N GLN A 98 4.99 17.78 8.02
CA GLN A 98 5.16 18.64 9.19
C GLN A 98 4.30 18.21 10.39
N ARG A 99 3.72 17.01 10.38
CA ARG A 99 3.00 16.53 11.57
C ARG A 99 4.01 16.30 12.68
N ASN A 100 3.75 16.92 13.83
CA ASN A 100 4.57 16.72 15.01
C ASN A 100 4.36 15.28 15.50
N THR A 101 5.40 14.46 15.45
CA THR A 101 5.39 13.06 15.89
C THR A 101 6.04 12.86 17.25
N HIS A 102 6.51 13.95 17.88
CA HIS A 102 7.21 13.92 19.16
C HIS A 102 6.54 14.89 20.14
N TRP A 103 6.20 14.39 21.33
CA TRP A 103 5.64 15.18 22.42
C TRP A 103 6.44 14.95 23.70
N GLY A 104 7.49 15.76 23.89
CA GLY A 104 8.43 15.59 25.00
C GLY A 104 9.18 14.27 24.87
N THR A 105 8.94 13.35 25.79
CA THR A 105 9.54 11.99 25.78
C THR A 105 8.68 10.95 25.05
N LEU A 106 7.53 11.34 24.49
CA LEU A 106 6.62 10.44 23.77
C LEU A 106 6.89 10.50 22.26
N GLU A 107 7.13 9.33 21.67
CA GLU A 107 7.21 9.13 20.22
C GLU A 107 5.87 8.60 19.69
N GLN A 108 5.43 9.15 18.56
CA GLN A 108 4.25 8.69 17.84
C GLN A 108 4.60 7.53 16.92
N GLU A 109 4.03 6.37 17.17
CA GLU A 109 4.00 5.27 16.22
C GLU A 109 2.65 5.25 15.49
N ASN A 110 2.67 5.27 14.15
CA ASN A 110 1.46 5.12 13.36
C ASN A 110 1.14 3.63 13.19
N LEU A 111 0.07 3.17 13.82
CA LEU A 111 -0.45 1.82 13.60
C LEU A 111 -1.27 1.80 12.31
N LYS A 112 -1.00 0.82 11.44
CA LYS A 112 -1.85 0.56 10.27
C LYS A 112 -3.19 0.01 10.76
N VAL A 113 -4.24 0.84 10.67
CA VAL A 113 -5.60 0.40 10.99
C VAL A 113 -6.27 0.00 9.69
N TYR A 114 -6.74 -1.25 9.61
CA TYR A 114 -7.56 -1.71 8.50
C TYR A 114 -8.89 -0.96 8.53
N GLN A 115 -9.21 -0.25 7.44
CA GLN A 115 -10.50 0.39 7.26
C GLN A 115 -11.36 -0.51 6.35
N PRO A 116 -12.33 -1.25 6.91
CA PRO A 116 -13.11 -2.23 6.16
C PRO A 116 -14.16 -1.60 5.22
N ALA A 117 -14.31 -0.28 5.23
CA ALA A 117 -15.39 0.41 4.54
C ALA A 117 -14.87 1.29 3.40
N ALA A 118 -15.43 1.11 2.22
CA ALA A 118 -15.30 2.02 1.09
C ALA A 118 -16.57 2.88 0.99
N ALA A 119 -16.42 4.20 1.04
CA ALA A 119 -17.54 5.14 0.87
C ALA A 119 -17.85 5.41 -0.61
N GLU A 120 -16.93 5.05 -1.51
CA GLU A 120 -17.06 5.14 -2.96
C GLU A 120 -16.68 3.81 -3.60
N ASP A 121 -17.04 3.63 -4.87
CA ASP A 121 -16.66 2.44 -5.65
C ASP A 121 -15.13 2.26 -5.66
N VAL A 122 -14.40 3.35 -5.92
CA VAL A 122 -12.93 3.39 -5.88
C VAL A 122 -12.43 4.72 -5.34
N ARG A 123 -11.45 4.66 -4.42
CA ARG A 123 -10.72 5.81 -3.88
C ARG A 123 -9.22 5.59 -4.00
N LEU A 124 -8.54 6.50 -4.68
CA LEU A 124 -7.08 6.60 -4.70
C LEU A 124 -6.62 7.67 -3.71
N TRP A 125 -5.75 7.31 -2.78
CA TRP A 125 -5.28 8.24 -1.75
C TRP A 125 -3.75 8.24 -1.66
N PHE A 126 -3.19 9.42 -1.41
CA PHE A 126 -1.76 9.64 -1.21
C PHE A 126 -1.49 10.50 0.02
N LEU A 127 -0.45 10.14 0.74
CA LEU A 127 0.14 10.87 1.86
C LEU A 127 1.58 11.23 1.50
N ASN A 128 1.90 12.52 1.51
CA ASN A 128 3.29 12.96 1.42
C ASN A 128 3.90 12.99 2.82
N THR A 129 4.88 12.12 3.05
CA THR A 129 5.56 11.92 4.32
C THR A 129 7.01 12.40 4.21
N PRO A 130 7.74 12.55 5.34
CA PRO A 130 9.17 12.89 5.29
C PRO A 130 10.02 11.89 4.48
N ASN A 131 9.56 10.64 4.38
CA ASN A 131 10.27 9.56 3.68
C ASN A 131 9.80 9.36 2.22
N GLY A 132 8.93 10.24 1.73
CA GLY A 132 8.36 10.17 0.38
C GLY A 132 6.84 10.01 0.37
N VAL A 133 6.30 9.74 -0.82
CA VAL A 133 4.86 9.60 -1.04
C VAL A 133 4.44 8.15 -0.79
N MET A 134 3.50 7.96 0.12
CA MET A 134 2.82 6.69 0.36
C MET A 134 1.39 6.79 -0.17
N GLY A 135 0.80 5.71 -0.65
CA GLY A 135 -0.57 5.73 -1.10
C GLY A 135 -1.17 4.35 -1.21
N GLY A 136 -2.45 4.30 -1.56
CA GLY A 136 -3.20 3.07 -1.72
C GLY A 136 -4.52 3.29 -2.43
N LEU A 137 -5.17 2.18 -2.76
CA LEU A 137 -6.51 2.14 -3.32
C LEU A 137 -7.46 1.51 -2.30
N THR A 138 -8.55 2.20 -2.00
CA THR A 138 -9.69 1.65 -1.27
C THR A 138 -10.81 1.41 -2.28
N TYR A 139 -11.51 0.29 -2.21
CA TYR A 139 -12.51 -0.08 -3.21
C TYR A 139 -13.67 -0.85 -2.57
N ASN A 140 -14.83 -0.77 -3.21
CA ASN A 140 -16.01 -1.54 -2.83
C ASN A 140 -15.86 -3.01 -3.26
N THR A 141 -15.86 -3.94 -2.30
CA THR A 141 -15.71 -5.38 -2.55
C THR A 141 -16.94 -6.01 -3.21
N ASP A 142 -18.10 -5.36 -3.14
CA ASP A 142 -19.31 -5.81 -3.85
C ASP A 142 -19.21 -5.54 -5.37
N VAL A 143 -18.30 -4.63 -5.77
CA VAL A 143 -18.08 -4.21 -7.17
C VAL A 143 -16.77 -4.75 -7.73
N PHE A 144 -15.72 -4.82 -6.92
CA PHE A 144 -14.38 -5.20 -7.37
C PHE A 144 -13.77 -6.35 -6.57
N GLU A 145 -13.14 -7.27 -7.28
CA GLU A 145 -12.34 -8.34 -6.70
C GLU A 145 -10.89 -7.88 -6.48
N ALA A 146 -10.27 -8.34 -5.39
CA ALA A 146 -8.90 -7.99 -5.02
C ALA A 146 -7.86 -8.21 -6.14
N PRO A 147 -7.85 -9.34 -6.87
CA PRO A 147 -6.87 -9.57 -7.94
C PRO A 147 -6.98 -8.56 -9.08
N ARG A 148 -8.21 -8.11 -9.40
CA ARG A 148 -8.45 -7.09 -10.43
C ARG A 148 -7.87 -5.74 -10.00
N VAL A 149 -8.10 -5.35 -8.76
CA VAL A 149 -7.58 -4.10 -8.20
C VAL A 149 -6.05 -4.12 -8.12
N ALA A 150 -5.45 -5.24 -7.70
CA ALA A 150 -4.00 -5.40 -7.68
C ALA A 150 -3.40 -5.22 -9.08
N ALA A 151 -4.00 -5.85 -10.09
CA ALA A 151 -3.58 -5.69 -11.49
C ALA A 151 -3.71 -4.23 -11.98
N TRP A 152 -4.77 -3.52 -11.56
CA TRP A 152 -4.93 -2.10 -11.86
C TRP A 152 -3.84 -1.24 -11.22
N MET A 153 -3.49 -1.50 -9.97
CA MET A 153 -2.44 -0.76 -9.26
C MET A 153 -1.05 -1.01 -9.87
N ALA A 154 -0.74 -2.23 -10.26
CA ALA A 154 0.50 -2.54 -10.97
C ALA A 154 0.59 -1.78 -12.31
N GLN A 155 -0.49 -1.78 -13.10
CA GLN A 155 -0.57 -1.03 -14.35
C GLN A 155 -0.47 0.48 -14.13
N TYR A 156 -1.12 0.99 -13.07
CA TYR A 156 -1.07 2.41 -12.71
C TYR A 156 0.37 2.85 -12.36
N SER A 157 1.08 2.07 -11.56
CA SER A 157 2.48 2.36 -11.20
C SER A 157 3.39 2.38 -12.41
N GLN A 158 3.28 1.39 -13.30
CA GLN A 158 4.08 1.36 -14.53
C GLN A 158 3.76 2.56 -15.43
N LEU A 159 2.47 2.88 -15.58
CA LEU A 159 2.03 4.04 -16.37
C LEU A 159 2.61 5.35 -15.82
N LEU A 160 2.69 5.51 -14.50
CA LEU A 160 3.30 6.71 -13.90
C LEU A 160 4.79 6.80 -14.20
N VAL A 161 5.52 5.69 -14.10
CA VAL A 161 6.96 5.64 -14.42
C VAL A 161 7.18 6.03 -15.89
N ASP A 162 6.43 5.42 -16.80
CA ASP A 162 6.54 5.67 -18.23
C ASP A 162 6.17 7.12 -18.58
N ALA A 163 5.11 7.64 -17.96
CA ALA A 163 4.65 9.01 -18.15
C ALA A 163 5.65 10.04 -17.63
N MET A 164 6.38 9.73 -16.56
CA MET A 164 7.45 10.57 -16.03
C MET A 164 8.70 10.53 -16.90
N ALA A 165 9.05 9.37 -17.46
CA ALA A 165 10.20 9.22 -18.35
C ALA A 165 9.95 9.86 -19.73
N HIS A 166 8.72 9.80 -20.22
CA HIS A 166 8.34 10.26 -21.56
C HIS A 166 7.06 11.12 -21.53
N PRO A 167 7.10 12.31 -20.90
CA PRO A 167 5.91 13.13 -20.67
C PRO A 167 5.24 13.66 -21.94
N GLU A 168 5.97 13.71 -23.05
CA GLU A 168 5.46 14.15 -24.36
C GLU A 168 4.87 13.01 -25.20
N THR A 169 5.01 11.76 -24.77
CA THR A 169 4.37 10.63 -25.45
C THR A 169 2.86 10.75 -25.34
N ALA A 170 2.17 10.50 -26.46
CA ALA A 170 0.73 10.48 -26.51
C ALA A 170 0.16 9.45 -25.52
N LEU A 171 -0.94 9.80 -24.86
CA LEU A 171 -1.60 8.94 -23.89
C LEU A 171 -1.96 7.57 -24.50
N ALA A 172 -2.35 7.50 -25.76
CA ALA A 172 -2.64 6.22 -26.42
C ALA A 172 -1.41 5.30 -26.56
N VAL A 173 -0.19 5.88 -26.63
CA VAL A 173 1.06 5.17 -26.99
C VAL A 173 1.87 4.75 -25.76
N ALA A 174 1.81 5.50 -24.66
CA ALA A 174 2.34 5.02 -23.37
C ALA A 174 1.64 3.68 -23.02
N SER A 175 2.38 2.57 -23.09
CA SER A 175 1.88 1.18 -23.23
C SER A 175 2.04 0.36 -21.92
N PRO A 176 1.44 -0.84 -21.72
CA PRO A 176 0.43 -1.55 -22.51
C PRO A 176 -0.92 -1.79 -21.76
N ARG A 177 -1.93 -2.23 -22.54
CA ARG A 177 -3.10 -2.97 -22.03
C ARG A 177 -2.61 -4.25 -21.37
N ALA A 178 -2.94 -4.41 -20.08
CA ALA A 178 -2.75 -5.56 -19.18
C ALA A 178 -1.42 -6.32 -19.32
N PRO A 179 -0.65 -6.56 -18.23
CA PRO A 179 0.27 -7.69 -18.29
C PRO A 179 -0.57 -8.91 -18.69
N ALA A 180 -0.18 -9.59 -19.78
CA ALA A 180 -0.63 -10.94 -20.07
C ALA A 180 -0.54 -11.71 -18.76
N ALA A 181 -1.61 -12.47 -18.44
CA ALA A 181 -1.74 -13.28 -17.23
C ALA A 181 -0.34 -13.66 -16.72
N ALA A 182 0.05 -13.04 -15.60
CA ALA A 182 1.40 -13.15 -15.10
C ALA A 182 1.78 -14.64 -15.05
N ALA A 183 3.03 -14.98 -15.40
CA ALA A 183 3.52 -16.36 -15.52
C ALA A 183 2.95 -17.26 -14.40
N PRO A 184 2.57 -18.52 -14.65
CA PRO A 184 1.95 -19.37 -13.62
C PRO A 184 2.70 -19.24 -12.28
N ALA A 185 1.99 -19.06 -11.16
CA ALA A 185 2.55 -18.66 -9.85
C ALA A 185 3.79 -19.47 -9.41
N ALA A 186 3.89 -20.73 -9.87
CA ALA A 186 5.05 -21.60 -9.66
C ALA A 186 6.37 -21.06 -10.25
N ASP A 187 6.32 -20.28 -11.32
CA ASP A 187 7.50 -19.70 -12.01
C ASP A 187 7.92 -18.34 -11.42
N ARG A 188 7.11 -17.77 -10.52
CA ARG A 188 7.41 -16.49 -9.85
C ARG A 188 8.02 -16.65 -8.47
N LEU A 189 7.87 -17.81 -7.83
CA LEU A 189 8.53 -18.18 -6.58
C LEU A 189 9.94 -18.68 -6.90
N GLN A 190 10.95 -17.84 -6.70
CA GLN A 190 12.31 -18.05 -7.20
C GLN A 190 13.19 -18.86 -6.24
N THR A 191 12.90 -18.82 -4.94
CA THR A 191 13.70 -19.52 -3.92
C THR A 191 12.95 -20.68 -3.29
N GLU A 192 13.70 -21.62 -2.72
CA GLU A 192 13.11 -22.71 -1.94
C GLU A 192 12.34 -22.20 -0.72
N THR A 193 12.87 -21.15 -0.07
CA THR A 193 12.24 -20.49 1.07
C THR A 193 10.94 -19.80 0.67
N GLU A 194 10.87 -19.15 -0.50
CA GLU A 194 9.62 -18.60 -1.04
C GLU A 194 8.56 -19.72 -1.22
N ARG A 195 8.94 -20.87 -1.78
CA ARG A 195 8.03 -22.00 -2.00
C ARG A 195 7.52 -22.62 -0.70
N GLN A 196 8.40 -22.80 0.29
CA GLN A 196 8.03 -23.32 1.61
C GLN A 196 7.11 -22.37 2.37
N LEU A 197 7.41 -21.07 2.33
CA LEU A 197 6.59 -20.06 2.99
C LEU A 197 5.21 -19.94 2.32
N ALA A 198 5.15 -19.99 0.99
CA ALA A 198 3.90 -19.96 0.23
C ALA A 198 3.02 -21.18 0.53
N ALA A 199 3.59 -22.39 0.57
CA ALA A 199 2.85 -23.60 0.91
C ALA A 199 2.27 -23.54 2.34
N LEU A 200 3.06 -23.02 3.28
CA LEU A 200 2.63 -22.84 4.66
C LEU A 200 1.51 -21.80 4.78
N TRP A 201 1.62 -20.68 4.06
CA TRP A 201 0.60 -19.64 4.03
C TRP A 201 -0.69 -20.16 3.40
N ALA A 202 -0.61 -20.92 2.32
CA ALA A 202 -1.76 -21.53 1.68
C ALA A 202 -2.53 -22.46 2.64
N GLU A 203 -1.82 -23.24 3.45
CA GLU A 203 -2.43 -24.09 4.48
C GLU A 203 -3.10 -23.26 5.60
N LEU A 204 -2.40 -22.26 6.14
CA LEU A 204 -2.88 -21.48 7.28
C LEU A 204 -4.04 -20.53 6.92
N LEU A 205 -4.02 -19.98 5.73
CA LEU A 205 -4.99 -18.98 5.25
C LEU A 205 -6.14 -19.63 4.46
N ALA A 206 -6.07 -20.94 4.21
CA ALA A 206 -7.00 -21.68 3.35
C ALA A 206 -7.14 -21.07 1.94
N THR A 207 -6.06 -20.47 1.42
CA THR A 207 -6.02 -19.80 0.12
C THR A 207 -5.06 -20.53 -0.82
N PRO A 208 -5.54 -21.08 -1.94
CA PRO A 208 -4.72 -21.95 -2.82
C PRO A 208 -3.68 -21.19 -3.66
N HIS A 209 -3.76 -19.86 -3.73
CA HIS A 209 -2.88 -19.02 -4.53
C HIS A 209 -2.22 -17.95 -3.66
N ILE A 210 -0.92 -18.11 -3.42
CA ILE A 210 -0.08 -17.14 -2.71
C ILE A 210 1.00 -16.66 -3.68
N GLU A 211 1.10 -15.35 -3.84
CA GLU A 211 2.06 -14.69 -4.72
C GLU A 211 3.28 -14.16 -3.94
N PRO A 212 4.45 -14.00 -4.59
CA PRO A 212 5.67 -13.55 -3.90
C PRO A 212 5.55 -12.18 -3.24
N ASP A 213 4.71 -11.30 -3.78
CA ASP A 213 4.53 -9.93 -3.30
C ASP A 213 3.34 -9.79 -2.34
N ASP A 214 2.66 -10.89 -2.00
CA ASP A 214 1.55 -10.89 -1.05
C ASP A 214 2.02 -10.61 0.38
N ASN A 215 1.20 -9.88 1.14
CA ASN A 215 1.35 -9.73 2.58
C ASN A 215 0.38 -10.66 3.34
N PHE A 216 0.83 -11.21 4.47
CA PHE A 216 0.08 -12.19 5.25
C PHE A 216 -1.28 -11.69 5.74
N PHE A 217 -1.37 -10.42 6.13
CA PHE A 217 -2.60 -9.83 6.68
C PHE A 217 -3.59 -9.42 5.59
N ASP A 218 -3.09 -9.01 4.42
CA ASP A 218 -3.93 -8.69 3.26
C ASP A 218 -4.71 -9.92 2.77
N LEU A 219 -4.17 -11.12 3.02
CA LEU A 219 -4.79 -12.41 2.74
C LEU A 219 -5.69 -12.94 3.86
N GLY A 220 -6.03 -12.12 4.87
CA GLY A 220 -6.89 -12.51 5.99
C GLY A 220 -6.15 -13.13 7.18
N GLY A 221 -4.81 -13.07 7.19
CA GLY A 221 -4.00 -13.50 8.33
C GLY A 221 -4.22 -12.65 9.58
N HIS A 222 -4.02 -13.26 10.75
CA HIS A 222 -4.11 -12.59 12.05
C HIS A 222 -3.01 -13.06 13.00
N SER A 223 -2.86 -12.40 14.14
CA SER A 223 -1.73 -12.60 15.08
C SER A 223 -1.54 -14.06 15.53
N LEU A 224 -2.62 -14.82 15.68
CA LEU A 224 -2.54 -16.25 16.00
C LEU A 224 -1.92 -17.07 14.86
N LEU A 225 -2.34 -16.83 13.61
CA LEU A 225 -1.79 -17.49 12.44
C LEU A 225 -0.34 -17.07 12.19
N VAL A 226 0.03 -15.81 12.48
CA VAL A 226 1.44 -15.38 12.45
C VAL A 226 2.28 -16.18 13.44
N MET A 227 1.78 -16.41 14.66
CA MET A 227 2.49 -17.23 15.65
C MET A 227 2.62 -18.69 15.21
N GLN A 228 1.62 -19.24 14.54
CA GLN A 228 1.71 -20.55 13.93
C GLN A 228 2.73 -20.58 12.79
N ALA A 229 2.75 -19.56 11.93
CA ALA A 229 3.69 -19.45 10.83
C ALA A 229 5.14 -19.33 11.30
N VAL A 230 5.39 -18.44 12.28
CA VAL A 230 6.72 -18.28 12.91
C VAL A 230 7.19 -19.59 13.51
N SER A 231 6.34 -20.30 14.28
CA SER A 231 6.73 -21.55 14.93
C SER A 231 7.04 -22.66 13.93
N ARG A 232 6.26 -22.78 12.85
CA ARG A 232 6.47 -23.78 11.80
C ARG A 232 7.70 -23.47 10.95
N MET A 233 7.91 -22.21 10.57
CA MET A 233 9.12 -21.79 9.85
C MET A 233 10.38 -21.95 10.71
N GLU A 234 10.31 -21.73 12.02
CA GLU A 234 11.42 -22.00 12.93
C GLU A 234 11.78 -23.49 12.98
N LYS A 235 10.77 -24.38 12.96
CA LYS A 235 11.00 -25.84 12.86
C LYS A 235 11.63 -26.26 11.54
N LEU A 236 11.26 -25.62 10.43
CA LEU A 236 11.76 -25.94 9.09
C LEU A 236 13.18 -25.39 8.84
N THR A 237 13.44 -24.15 9.26
CA THR A 237 14.68 -23.43 8.93
C THR A 237 15.70 -23.40 10.07
N GLY A 238 15.29 -23.75 11.29
CA GLY A 238 16.11 -23.61 12.51
C GLY A 238 16.35 -22.15 12.92
N LYS A 239 15.68 -21.19 12.29
CA LYS A 239 15.82 -19.74 12.51
C LYS A 239 14.46 -19.13 12.84
N ARG A 240 14.44 -18.19 13.78
CA ARG A 240 13.24 -17.49 14.19
C ARG A 240 13.27 -16.05 13.71
N LEU A 241 12.32 -15.69 12.85
CA LEU A 241 12.02 -14.29 12.56
C LEU A 241 10.92 -13.79 13.49
N GLY A 242 11.04 -12.55 13.93
CA GLY A 242 10.02 -11.93 14.78
C GLY A 242 8.71 -11.68 14.02
N PRO A 243 7.55 -11.71 14.71
CA PRO A 243 6.24 -11.45 14.10
C PRO A 243 6.15 -10.15 13.28
N ARG A 244 6.96 -9.14 13.59
CA ARG A 244 7.00 -7.87 12.85
C ARG A 244 7.16 -8.05 11.34
N HIS A 245 7.93 -9.05 10.92
CA HIS A 245 8.19 -9.31 9.50
C HIS A 245 6.90 -9.74 8.78
N TYR A 246 6.08 -10.57 9.43
CA TYR A 246 4.80 -11.02 8.89
C TYR A 246 3.75 -9.90 8.84
N VAL A 247 3.93 -8.82 9.62
CA VAL A 247 3.00 -7.68 9.64
C VAL A 247 3.28 -6.71 8.50
N PHE A 248 4.55 -6.50 8.14
CA PHE A 248 4.93 -5.40 7.25
C PHE A 248 5.51 -5.84 5.91
N ASP A 249 6.08 -7.04 5.85
CA ASP A 249 6.87 -7.48 4.70
C ASP A 249 6.01 -8.38 3.79
N SER A 250 6.34 -8.42 2.50
CA SER A 250 5.79 -9.40 1.56
C SER A 250 6.42 -10.79 1.77
N LEU A 251 5.78 -11.84 1.23
CA LEU A 251 6.31 -13.20 1.28
C LEU A 251 7.77 -13.27 0.83
N ARG A 252 8.11 -12.63 -0.30
CA ARG A 252 9.48 -12.54 -0.84
C ARG A 252 10.43 -11.87 0.12
N GLN A 253 10.03 -10.77 0.74
CA GLN A 253 10.87 -10.06 1.70
C GLN A 253 11.15 -10.90 2.96
N ILE A 254 10.13 -11.61 3.44
CA ILE A 254 10.27 -12.55 4.56
C ILE A 254 11.21 -13.70 4.18
N ALA A 255 11.04 -14.27 2.98
CA ALA A 255 11.89 -15.33 2.47
C ALA A 255 13.37 -14.90 2.33
N LEU A 256 13.62 -13.71 1.78
CA LEU A 256 14.96 -13.13 1.70
C LEU A 256 15.60 -12.97 3.09
N GLU A 257 14.83 -12.60 4.10
CA GLU A 257 15.35 -12.45 5.46
C GLU A 257 15.64 -13.80 6.13
N TYR A 258 14.83 -14.83 5.86
CA TYR A 258 15.16 -16.20 6.22
C TYR A 258 16.45 -16.66 5.52
N ASP A 259 16.59 -16.46 4.22
CA ASP A 259 17.77 -16.87 3.45
C ASP A 259 19.05 -16.20 3.99
N LYS A 260 19.01 -14.90 4.31
CA LYS A 260 20.13 -14.20 4.96
C LYS A 260 20.46 -14.77 6.33
N THR A 261 19.46 -15.03 7.17
CA THR A 261 19.68 -15.53 8.55
C THR A 261 20.16 -16.99 8.59
N ILE A 262 19.80 -17.78 7.57
CA ILE A 262 20.30 -19.13 7.32
C ILE A 262 21.78 -19.06 6.88
N GLN A 263 22.12 -18.22 5.90
CA GLN A 263 23.49 -18.09 5.38
C GLN A 263 24.47 -17.46 6.38
N ALA A 264 24.00 -16.57 7.27
CA ALA A 264 24.84 -15.88 8.26
C ALA A 264 25.30 -16.75 9.46
N ALA A 265 25.13 -18.08 9.42
CA ALA A 265 25.53 -18.97 10.52
C ALA A 265 26.91 -19.62 10.27
N PRO A 266 27.99 -19.21 10.96
CA PRO A 266 29.17 -20.05 11.11
C PRO A 266 28.90 -21.17 12.12
N SER A 267 29.42 -22.36 11.80
CA SER A 267 29.52 -23.54 12.65
C SER A 267 30.07 -23.21 14.04
N GLY A 268 29.35 -23.59 15.10
CA GLY A 268 29.89 -23.65 16.47
C GLY A 268 29.02 -22.96 17.52
N LYS A 269 27.98 -23.66 18.00
CA LYS A 269 27.37 -23.30 19.29
C LYS A 269 28.37 -23.61 20.41
N LYS A 270 29.06 -22.61 20.95
CA LYS A 270 29.45 -22.66 22.37
C LYS A 270 28.24 -22.19 23.17
N SER A 271 27.66 -23.09 23.97
CA SER A 271 26.48 -22.78 24.77
C SER A 271 26.81 -21.69 25.79
N LEU A 272 25.83 -20.84 26.08
CA LEU A 272 25.91 -19.78 27.09
C LEU A 272 26.38 -20.32 28.46
N PHE A 273 26.12 -21.60 28.72
CA PHE A 273 26.54 -22.32 29.92
C PHE A 273 28.07 -22.49 30.02
N GLN A 274 28.78 -22.71 28.91
CA GLN A 274 30.25 -22.80 28.89
C GLN A 274 30.94 -21.46 29.11
N ARG A 275 30.30 -20.33 28.74
CA ARG A 275 30.84 -18.97 28.99
C ARG A 275 30.62 -18.52 30.44
N LEU A 276 29.60 -19.05 31.11
CA LEU A 276 29.24 -18.63 32.46
C LEU A 276 29.83 -19.53 33.56
N PHE A 277 30.15 -20.80 33.26
CA PHE A 277 30.55 -21.78 34.29
C PHE A 277 31.79 -22.64 33.95
N GLY A 278 32.59 -22.26 32.95
CA GLY A 278 33.84 -22.94 32.61
C GLY A 278 34.95 -22.62 33.63
N LYS A 279 35.10 -23.49 34.64
CA LYS A 279 36.09 -23.41 35.73
C LYS A 279 37.55 -23.25 35.24
N GLU A 280 38.28 -22.35 35.90
CA GLU A 280 39.69 -22.54 36.20
C GLU A 280 39.84 -23.79 37.09
N THR A 281 40.54 -24.80 36.58
CA THR A 281 41.24 -25.76 37.43
C THR A 281 42.70 -25.74 37.03
N SER A 282 43.46 -24.87 37.68
CA SER A 282 44.91 -24.96 37.76
C SER A 282 45.26 -26.21 38.57
N SER A 283 45.58 -27.29 37.86
CA SER A 283 46.32 -28.42 38.39
C SER A 283 47.78 -28.23 38.01
N SER A 284 48.55 -27.54 38.87
CA SER A 284 50.01 -27.57 38.80
C SER A 284 50.51 -28.92 39.31
N THR A 285 50.93 -29.76 38.38
CA THR A 285 51.70 -30.98 38.62
C THR A 285 53.05 -30.65 39.26
N HIS A 286 53.35 -31.34 40.37
CA HIS A 286 54.70 -31.60 40.87
C HIS A 286 55.61 -32.11 39.74
N SER A 287 56.80 -31.54 39.63
CA SER A 287 57.96 -32.16 39.00
C SER A 287 58.91 -32.63 40.09
N ALA A 288 59.15 -33.93 40.15
CA ALA A 288 60.26 -34.54 40.87
C ALA A 288 61.22 -35.12 39.83
N ASN A 289 62.39 -34.49 39.71
CA ASN A 289 63.73 -35.04 39.51
C ASN A 289 64.70 -33.92 39.16
#